data_AF-A0A151F8B5-F1
#
_entry.id   AF-A0A151F8B5-F1
#
_cell.length_a   1.000
_cell.length_b   1.000
_cell.length_c   1.000
_cell.angle_alpha   90.00
_cell.angle_beta   90.00
_cell.angle_gamma   90.00
#
_symmetry.space_group_name_H-M   'P 1'
#
loop_
_entity.id
_entity.type
_entity.pdbx_description
1 polymer ?
#
loop_
_entity_poly.entity_id
_entity_poly.type
_entity_poly.pdbx_seq_one_letter_code
_entity_poly.pdbx_strand_id
1 'polypeptide(L)'
;MSFLLDPPTLILLGAVVYTFSRRFHLRRLWQIIAGVGIVSAFIVVSSLLYMDLIRCYIPFVIDMKGSEWMFHSNITGIYKEDVPKVLVAIMFVIYPLWYYLGYISAQYLRRRVQIDKKVYDTSHVKSRKKPRTDAFTIKRGTEPRKLLRECLEELGGIQAFVEKGETVLIKANICGGNPERPGTFTTIEITDELSRMIWEMGAAPLVVDADMIWTELWQVASAEGYSAWADHATAHLLNLSETKLAYFDFGGLLQKEVISKELLNADVIISLPVMKTHILTGVTLGMKNMYGTLPTMDKAVYHKLGIEEVIFEVNNAFPPNLTIIDGITGGEGMGPLSSDPVNFQTLIASGNVVVADAVACTLMGFDPLDIKHINLAHEAGLGNATVEVDMKGLPPHEKDGCWLKPSVEVGAFYNELVETSLGYPYVEKFFNLIADFVFYDMATLPIFENITPEMLLVLNDILSVLQVSGKVKKQKKK
;
A
#
# COMPACT_ATOMS: atom_id res chain seq x y z
N MET A 1 -36.04 -12.82 17.04
CA MET A 1 -35.43 -11.49 16.94
C MET A 1 -34.01 -11.61 16.50
N SER A 2 -33.18 -12.49 17.08
CA SER A 2 -31.78 -12.65 16.66
C SER A 2 -31.59 -12.85 15.15
N PHE A 3 -32.19 -13.84 14.48
CA PHE A 3 -31.86 -14.05 13.06
C PHE A 3 -32.33 -12.95 12.08
N LEU A 4 -33.30 -12.11 12.46
CA LEU A 4 -33.72 -10.96 11.65
C LEU A 4 -33.00 -9.66 12.06
N LEU A 5 -32.65 -9.50 13.34
CA LEU A 5 -32.02 -8.30 13.89
C LEU A 5 -30.49 -8.37 13.88
N ASP A 6 -29.90 -9.55 14.05
CA ASP A 6 -28.46 -9.73 14.11
C ASP A 6 -27.79 -9.26 12.81
N PRO A 7 -28.28 -9.58 11.59
CA PRO A 7 -27.69 -9.06 10.37
C PRO A 7 -27.64 -7.52 10.30
N PRO A 8 -28.75 -6.76 10.44
CA PRO A 8 -28.69 -5.30 10.41
C PRO A 8 -27.92 -4.70 11.59
N THR A 9 -27.95 -5.33 12.78
CA THR A 9 -27.15 -4.87 13.93
C THR A 9 -25.65 -5.08 13.69
N LEU A 10 -25.23 -6.24 13.18
CA LEU A 10 -23.85 -6.52 12.83
C LEU A 10 -23.34 -5.56 11.74
N ILE A 11 -24.16 -5.28 10.71
CA ILE A 11 -23.86 -4.25 9.69
C ILE A 11 -23.63 -2.88 10.36
N LEU A 12 -24.53 -2.46 11.26
CA LEU A 12 -24.39 -1.18 11.95
C LEU A 12 -23.14 -1.13 12.83
N LEU A 13 -22.85 -2.21 13.57
CA LEU A 13 -21.66 -2.32 14.41
C LEU A 13 -20.38 -2.31 13.58
N GLY A 14 -20.34 -2.99 12.43
CA GLY A 14 -19.22 -2.93 11.49
C GLY A 14 -18.96 -1.50 11.01
N ALA A 15 -20.02 -0.78 10.65
CA ALA A 15 -19.93 0.62 10.25
C ALA A 15 -19.43 1.55 11.39
N VAL A 16 -19.89 1.32 12.62
CA VAL A 16 -19.46 2.06 13.81
C VAL A 16 -17.99 1.81 14.11
N VAL A 17 -17.54 0.55 14.10
CA VAL A 17 -16.13 0.20 14.35
C VAL A 17 -15.22 0.88 13.31
N TYR A 18 -15.58 0.82 12.02
CA TYR A 18 -14.83 1.53 10.98
C TYR A 18 -14.78 3.05 11.23
N THR A 19 -15.91 3.67 11.53
CA THR A 19 -16.00 5.12 11.71
C THR A 19 -15.20 5.57 12.93
N PHE A 20 -15.30 4.82 14.03
CA PHE A 20 -14.59 5.08 15.27
C PHE A 20 -13.08 4.84 15.12
N SER A 21 -12.67 3.75 14.48
CA SER A 21 -11.26 3.42 14.30
C SER A 21 -10.54 4.49 13.49
N ARG A 22 -11.16 5.01 12.42
CA ARG A 22 -10.60 6.10 11.62
C ARG A 22 -10.58 7.43 12.39
N ARG A 23 -11.64 7.75 13.15
CA ARG A 23 -11.70 9.00 13.93
C ARG A 23 -10.57 9.11 14.97
N PHE A 24 -10.16 7.98 15.53
CA PHE A 24 -9.14 7.92 16.58
C PHE A 24 -7.83 7.29 16.11
N HIS A 25 -7.64 7.12 14.79
CA HIS A 25 -6.44 6.53 14.19
C HIS A 25 -6.00 5.22 14.86
N LEU A 26 -6.97 4.37 15.23
CA LEU A 26 -6.70 3.13 15.94
C LEU A 26 -5.91 2.15 15.06
N ARG A 27 -4.85 1.56 15.64
CA ARG A 27 -4.08 0.48 15.01
C ARG A 27 -5.01 -0.64 14.54
N ARG A 28 -4.71 -1.23 13.38
CA ARG A 28 -5.51 -2.30 12.75
C ARG A 28 -5.82 -3.46 13.70
N LEU A 29 -4.86 -3.86 14.55
CA LEU A 29 -5.04 -4.91 15.55
C LEU A 29 -6.25 -4.66 16.46
N TRP A 30 -6.48 -3.43 16.92
CA TRP A 30 -7.63 -3.11 17.77
C TRP A 30 -8.97 -3.22 17.02
N GLN A 31 -8.96 -2.94 15.72
CA GLN A 31 -10.13 -3.10 14.86
C GLN A 31 -10.48 -4.58 14.70
N ILE A 32 -9.47 -5.42 14.49
CA ILE A 32 -9.61 -6.88 14.41
C ILE A 32 -10.10 -7.44 15.74
N ILE A 33 -9.48 -7.06 16.86
CA ILE A 33 -9.89 -7.50 18.21
C ILE A 33 -11.35 -7.09 18.48
N ALA A 34 -11.72 -5.85 18.15
CA ALA A 34 -13.10 -5.39 18.31
C ALA A 34 -14.08 -6.18 17.43
N GLY A 35 -13.75 -6.40 16.15
CA GLY A 35 -14.58 -7.17 15.23
C GLY A 35 -14.75 -8.63 15.65
N VAL A 36 -13.65 -9.31 15.98
CA VAL A 36 -13.65 -10.68 16.50
C VAL A 36 -14.44 -10.77 17.81
N GLY A 37 -14.25 -9.81 18.72
CA GLY A 37 -14.98 -9.75 19.98
C GLY A 37 -16.49 -9.60 19.78
N ILE A 38 -16.92 -8.68 18.91
CA ILE A 38 -18.33 -8.46 18.56
C ILE A 38 -18.93 -9.72 17.94
N VAL A 39 -18.31 -10.25 16.89
CA VAL A 39 -18.83 -11.44 16.18
C VAL A 39 -18.88 -12.66 17.11
N SER A 40 -17.84 -12.87 17.91
CA SER A 40 -17.81 -13.97 18.90
C SER A 40 -18.91 -13.83 19.93
N ALA A 41 -19.16 -12.61 20.46
CA ALA A 41 -20.25 -12.37 21.39
C ALA A 41 -21.62 -12.71 20.78
N PHE A 42 -21.85 -12.29 19.53
CA PHE A 42 -23.08 -12.62 18.80
C PHE A 42 -23.24 -14.13 18.61
N ILE A 43 -22.19 -14.84 18.19
CA ILE A 43 -22.23 -16.30 17.99
C ILE A 43 -22.50 -17.01 19.32
N VAL A 44 -21.82 -16.63 20.40
CA VAL A 44 -21.99 -17.25 21.73
C VAL A 44 -23.41 -17.02 22.25
N VAL A 45 -23.88 -15.78 22.28
CA VAL A 45 -25.21 -15.45 22.79
C VAL A 45 -26.30 -16.13 21.94
N SER A 46 -26.17 -16.09 20.62
CA SER A 46 -27.11 -16.75 19.70
C SER A 46 -27.13 -18.27 19.88
N SER A 47 -25.97 -18.88 20.14
CA SER A 47 -25.86 -20.31 20.42
C SER A 47 -26.53 -20.67 21.75
N LEU A 48 -26.32 -19.88 22.80
CA LEU A 48 -26.96 -20.09 24.10
C LEU A 48 -28.49 -19.92 24.03
N LEU A 49 -28.98 -18.93 23.28
CA LEU A 49 -30.41 -18.73 23.00
C LEU A 49 -30.97 -19.91 22.21
N TYR A 50 -30.33 -20.31 21.11
CA TYR A 50 -30.78 -21.44 20.29
C TYR A 50 -30.82 -22.76 21.08
N MET A 51 -29.87 -22.99 21.99
CA MET A 51 -29.86 -24.16 22.87
C MET A 51 -30.85 -24.07 24.05
N ASP A 52 -31.58 -22.95 24.18
CA ASP A 52 -32.48 -22.67 25.31
C ASP A 52 -31.79 -22.66 26.67
N LEU A 53 -30.47 -22.44 26.71
CA LEU A 53 -29.68 -22.34 27.94
C LEU A 53 -29.87 -20.98 28.63
N ILE A 54 -30.18 -19.95 27.84
CA ILE A 54 -30.57 -18.63 28.33
C ILE A 54 -31.91 -18.23 27.71
N ARG A 55 -32.71 -17.49 28.48
CA ARG A 55 -33.94 -16.86 27.98
C ARG A 55 -33.66 -15.43 27.56
N CYS A 56 -34.42 -14.94 26.60
CA CYS A 56 -34.44 -13.50 26.34
C CYS A 56 -35.41 -12.85 27.32
N TYR A 57 -34.87 -12.22 28.37
CA TYR A 57 -35.66 -11.48 29.35
C TYR A 57 -35.53 -9.99 29.07
N ILE A 58 -36.53 -9.41 28.42
CA ILE A 58 -36.73 -7.96 28.39
C ILE A 58 -37.78 -7.66 29.46
N PRO A 59 -37.41 -6.98 30.57
CA PRO A 59 -38.37 -6.71 31.64
C PRO A 59 -39.62 -6.03 31.07
N PHE A 60 -40.79 -6.61 31.36
CA PHE A 60 -42.13 -6.10 31.03
C PHE A 60 -42.66 -6.28 29.60
N VAL A 61 -42.02 -7.07 28.72
CA VAL A 61 -42.53 -7.24 27.33
C VAL A 61 -42.67 -8.70 26.87
N ILE A 62 -41.69 -9.58 27.13
CA ILE A 62 -41.67 -10.95 26.55
C ILE A 62 -40.94 -11.93 27.50
N ASP A 63 -41.60 -13.03 27.90
CA ASP A 63 -40.95 -14.24 28.48
C ASP A 63 -41.08 -15.37 27.46
N MET A 64 -40.05 -15.54 26.63
CA MET A 64 -39.98 -16.57 25.58
C MET A 64 -38.77 -17.47 25.80
N LYS A 65 -38.86 -18.72 25.36
CA LYS A 65 -37.66 -19.58 25.27
C LYS A 65 -36.66 -18.96 24.31
N GLY A 66 -35.37 -19.25 24.51
CA GLY A 66 -34.31 -18.68 23.69
C GLY A 66 -34.49 -19.01 22.20
N SER A 67 -34.87 -20.24 21.86
CA SER A 67 -35.11 -20.68 20.49
C SER A 67 -36.36 -20.06 19.86
N GLU A 68 -37.45 -19.94 20.63
CA GLU A 68 -38.66 -19.22 20.21
C GLU A 68 -38.34 -17.76 19.89
N TRP A 69 -37.48 -17.13 20.72
CA TRP A 69 -36.95 -15.82 20.44
C TRP A 69 -36.10 -15.83 19.18
N MET A 70 -35.15 -16.75 18.99
CA MET A 70 -34.29 -16.81 17.78
C MET A 70 -35.10 -16.82 16.48
N PHE A 71 -36.10 -17.70 16.39
CA PHE A 71 -36.92 -17.87 15.19
C PHE A 71 -38.13 -16.95 15.10
N HIS A 72 -38.45 -16.22 16.18
CA HIS A 72 -39.68 -15.43 16.29
C HIS A 72 -40.92 -16.28 16.08
N SER A 73 -40.99 -17.43 16.73
CA SER A 73 -42.02 -18.44 16.45
C SER A 73 -43.45 -17.88 16.61
N ASN A 74 -43.64 -16.86 17.44
CA ASN A 74 -44.90 -16.14 17.60
C ASN A 74 -45.34 -15.31 16.37
N ILE A 75 -44.41 -14.94 15.49
CA ILE A 75 -44.65 -14.13 14.28
C ILE A 75 -44.47 -14.97 13.02
N THR A 76 -43.41 -15.77 12.95
CA THR A 76 -43.05 -16.54 11.76
C THR A 76 -43.74 -17.88 11.68
N GLY A 77 -44.23 -18.41 12.82
CA GLY A 77 -44.74 -19.76 12.94
C GLY A 77 -43.67 -20.85 12.79
N ILE A 78 -42.38 -20.48 12.73
CA ILE A 78 -41.25 -21.40 12.60
C ILE A 78 -40.72 -21.71 13.99
N TYR A 79 -40.66 -22.99 14.34
CA TYR A 79 -40.11 -23.49 15.58
C TYR A 79 -38.77 -24.18 15.36
N LYS A 80 -38.07 -24.45 16.47
CA LYS A 80 -36.73 -25.06 16.45
C LYS A 80 -36.72 -26.41 15.74
N GLU A 81 -37.81 -27.17 15.86
CA GLU A 81 -37.98 -28.48 15.25
C GLU A 81 -38.13 -28.41 13.72
N ASP A 82 -38.58 -27.27 13.19
CA ASP A 82 -38.84 -27.06 11.76
C ASP A 82 -37.57 -26.76 10.97
N VAL A 83 -36.46 -26.42 11.66
CA VAL A 83 -35.23 -25.94 11.02
C VAL A 83 -34.10 -26.96 11.17
N PRO A 84 -33.52 -27.45 10.06
CA PRO A 84 -32.36 -28.34 10.12
C PRO A 84 -31.19 -27.67 10.84
N LYS A 85 -30.55 -28.40 11.77
CA LYS A 85 -29.40 -27.89 12.55
C LYS A 85 -28.26 -27.36 11.67
N VAL A 86 -28.06 -27.95 10.49
CA VAL A 86 -27.06 -27.49 9.51
C VAL A 86 -27.34 -26.07 9.04
N LEU A 87 -28.61 -25.70 8.84
CA LEU A 87 -28.99 -24.35 8.41
C LEU A 87 -28.70 -23.32 9.51
N VAL A 88 -29.00 -23.67 10.77
CA VAL A 88 -28.66 -22.84 11.93
C VAL A 88 -27.14 -22.62 12.05
N ALA A 89 -26.36 -23.67 11.84
CA ALA A 89 -24.90 -23.56 11.84
C ALA A 89 -24.39 -22.62 10.73
N ILE A 90 -24.93 -22.74 9.51
CA ILE A 90 -24.62 -21.83 8.40
C ILE A 90 -24.98 -20.39 8.77
N MET A 91 -26.13 -20.15 9.40
CA MET A 91 -26.56 -18.81 9.81
C MET A 91 -25.58 -18.16 10.80
N PHE A 92 -24.94 -18.91 11.69
CA PHE A 92 -23.90 -18.38 12.57
C PHE A 92 -22.57 -18.14 11.83
N VAL A 93 -22.19 -19.03 10.92
CA VAL A 93 -20.96 -18.90 10.11
C VAL A 93 -20.98 -17.66 9.23
N ILE A 94 -22.15 -17.15 8.85
CA ILE A 94 -22.28 -15.91 8.05
C ILE A 94 -22.29 -14.62 8.89
N TYR A 95 -22.26 -14.66 10.21
CA TYR A 95 -22.21 -13.45 11.05
C TYR A 95 -21.00 -12.54 10.76
N PRO A 96 -19.76 -13.07 10.58
CA PRO A 96 -18.63 -12.26 10.13
C PRO A 96 -18.92 -11.50 8.82
N LEU A 97 -19.67 -12.10 7.89
CA LEU A 97 -19.99 -11.47 6.61
C LEU A 97 -20.89 -10.24 6.79
N TRP A 98 -21.90 -10.30 7.67
CA TRP A 98 -22.77 -9.15 7.95
C TRP A 98 -22.03 -8.00 8.60
N TYR A 99 -21.17 -8.32 9.58
CA TYR A 99 -20.29 -7.32 10.20
C TYR A 99 -19.38 -6.65 9.16
N TYR A 100 -18.73 -7.47 8.33
CA TYR A 100 -17.82 -7.01 7.31
C TYR A 100 -18.52 -6.17 6.23
N LEU A 101 -19.73 -6.54 5.84
CA LEU A 101 -20.55 -5.76 4.91
C LEU A 101 -20.81 -4.34 5.45
N GLY A 102 -21.08 -4.20 6.75
CA GLY A 102 -21.20 -2.93 7.41
C GLY A 102 -19.92 -2.09 7.40
N TYR A 103 -18.81 -2.74 7.73
CA TYR A 103 -17.47 -2.14 7.72
C TYR A 103 -17.12 -1.58 6.32
N ILE A 104 -17.26 -2.38 5.26
CA ILE A 104 -17.00 -1.94 3.87
C ILE A 104 -18.00 -0.87 3.43
N SER A 105 -19.28 -1.00 3.79
CA SER A 105 -20.30 -0.03 3.38
C SER A 105 -19.99 1.37 3.94
N ALA A 106 -19.54 1.46 5.19
CA ALA A 106 -19.10 2.71 5.80
C ALA A 106 -17.84 3.27 5.12
N GLN A 107 -16.90 2.40 4.75
CA GLN A 107 -15.72 2.76 3.98
C GLN A 107 -16.10 3.36 2.61
N TYR A 108 -17.08 2.79 1.91
CA TYR A 108 -17.51 3.25 0.59
C TYR A 108 -18.31 4.55 0.65
N LEU A 109 -19.26 4.68 1.58
CA LEU A 109 -20.17 5.84 1.69
C LEU A 109 -19.44 7.15 2.06
N ARG A 110 -18.33 7.06 2.80
CA ARG A 110 -17.53 8.23 3.17
C ARG A 110 -16.76 8.83 2.00
N ARG A 111 -16.51 8.06 0.92
CA ARG A 111 -15.77 8.53 -0.27
C ARG A 111 -16.59 9.45 -1.18
N ARG A 112 -17.26 10.48 -0.63
CA ARG A 112 -17.62 11.67 -1.43
C ARG A 112 -16.39 12.55 -1.60
N VAL A 113 -15.38 11.99 -2.26
CA VAL A 113 -14.22 12.75 -2.66
C VAL A 113 -14.68 13.77 -3.70
N GLN A 114 -14.34 15.04 -3.49
CA GLN A 114 -14.69 16.08 -4.46
C GLN A 114 -13.79 15.90 -5.68
N ILE A 115 -14.35 15.36 -6.75
CA ILE A 115 -13.67 15.23 -8.04
C ILE A 115 -14.02 16.45 -8.88
N ASP A 116 -13.00 17.21 -9.25
CA ASP A 116 -13.10 18.25 -10.26
C ASP A 116 -13.44 17.60 -11.61
N LYS A 117 -14.52 18.07 -12.26
CA LYS A 117 -14.97 17.51 -13.54
C LYS A 117 -14.05 17.88 -14.69
N LYS A 118 -13.21 18.91 -14.53
CA LYS A 118 -12.21 19.28 -15.53
C LYS A 118 -11.19 18.15 -15.68
N VAL A 119 -10.83 17.85 -16.93
CA VAL A 119 -9.71 16.96 -17.27
C VAL A 119 -8.47 17.81 -17.44
N TYR A 120 -7.39 17.38 -16.80
CA TYR A 120 -6.06 17.98 -16.87
C TYR A 120 -5.11 17.06 -17.63
N ASP A 121 -3.95 17.57 -18.00
CA ASP A 121 -2.91 16.85 -18.74
C ASP A 121 -1.53 17.37 -18.29
N THR A 122 -0.45 16.86 -18.89
CA THR A 122 0.92 17.23 -18.54
C THR A 122 1.22 18.72 -18.65
N SER A 123 0.51 19.49 -19.49
CA SER A 123 0.71 20.95 -19.62
C SER A 123 0.26 21.73 -18.37
N HIS A 124 -0.58 21.10 -17.55
CA HIS A 124 -1.10 21.69 -16.32
C HIS A 124 -0.25 21.39 -15.08
N VAL A 125 0.72 20.46 -15.18
CA VAL A 125 1.58 20.07 -14.05
C VAL A 125 2.63 21.16 -13.84
N LYS A 126 2.53 21.89 -12.73
CA LYS A 126 3.41 23.05 -12.49
C LYS A 126 4.88 22.68 -12.33
N SER A 127 5.17 21.63 -11.55
CA SER A 127 6.53 21.17 -11.26
C SER A 127 7.37 20.83 -12.49
N ARG A 128 6.73 20.47 -13.62
CA ARG A 128 7.39 20.21 -14.90
C ARG A 128 8.11 21.41 -15.50
N LYS A 129 7.73 22.63 -15.11
CA LYS A 129 8.31 23.86 -15.69
C LYS A 129 9.74 24.09 -15.25
N LYS A 130 10.18 23.46 -14.14
CA LYS A 130 11.55 23.61 -13.66
C LYS A 130 12.51 22.71 -14.45
N PRO A 131 13.73 23.19 -14.74
CA PRO A 131 14.76 22.36 -15.34
C PRO A 131 15.14 21.21 -14.42
N ARG A 132 15.55 20.09 -15.01
CA ARG A 132 16.08 18.92 -14.30
C ARG A 132 17.55 18.75 -14.67
N THR A 133 18.29 18.10 -13.79
CA THR A 133 19.71 17.81 -13.97
C THR A 133 19.98 16.34 -13.69
N ASP A 134 20.85 15.75 -14.50
CA ASP A 134 21.32 14.38 -14.30
C ASP A 134 22.46 14.31 -13.25
N ALA A 135 22.76 15.44 -12.58
CA ALA A 135 23.69 15.45 -11.45
C ALA A 135 23.14 14.60 -10.29
N PHE A 136 24.03 13.84 -9.66
CA PHE A 136 23.72 12.99 -8.52
C PHE A 136 24.86 13.01 -7.50
N THR A 137 24.54 12.67 -6.26
CA THR A 137 25.48 12.54 -5.15
C THR A 137 25.17 11.27 -4.37
N ILE A 138 26.21 10.70 -3.75
CA ILE A 138 26.11 9.52 -2.89
C ILE A 138 26.89 9.82 -1.62
N LYS A 139 26.27 9.65 -0.45
CA LYS A 139 26.91 9.82 0.86
C LYS A 139 26.67 8.62 1.72
N ARG A 140 27.68 8.22 2.49
CA ARG A 140 27.61 7.06 3.38
C ARG A 140 28.09 7.41 4.79
N GLY A 141 27.33 7.00 5.80
CA GLY A 141 27.64 7.25 7.21
C GLY A 141 26.47 6.98 8.15
N THR A 142 26.68 7.25 9.44
CA THR A 142 25.74 6.91 10.51
C THR A 142 24.89 8.09 11.00
N GLU A 143 25.06 9.29 10.42
CA GLU A 143 24.39 10.53 10.84
C GLU A 143 23.42 11.00 9.73
N PRO A 144 22.15 10.56 9.72
CA PRO A 144 21.23 10.74 8.59
C PRO A 144 21.04 12.21 8.17
N ARG A 145 20.83 13.12 9.14
CA ARG A 145 20.64 14.56 8.86
C ARG A 145 21.86 15.20 8.20
N LYS A 146 23.05 14.82 8.65
CA LYS A 146 24.31 15.34 8.12
C LYS A 146 24.53 14.85 6.69
N LEU A 147 24.30 13.56 6.44
CA LEU A 147 24.39 12.98 5.10
C LEU A 147 23.44 13.68 4.12
N LEU A 148 22.20 13.94 4.54
CA LEU A 148 21.24 14.66 3.69
C LEU A 148 21.76 16.05 3.31
N ARG A 149 22.31 16.80 4.28
CA ARG A 149 22.89 18.12 4.02
C ARG A 149 24.06 18.04 3.05
N GLU A 150 25.01 17.13 3.27
CA GLU A 150 26.16 16.92 2.41
C GLU A 150 25.75 16.51 0.98
N CYS A 151 24.75 15.63 0.84
CA CYS A 151 24.20 15.24 -0.46
C CYS A 151 23.65 16.45 -1.23
N LEU A 152 22.88 17.31 -0.54
CA LEU A 152 22.23 18.46 -1.18
C LEU A 152 23.22 19.61 -1.43
N GLU A 153 24.18 19.85 -0.55
CA GLU A 153 25.22 20.87 -0.73
C GLU A 153 26.02 20.65 -2.02
N GLU A 154 26.40 19.40 -2.32
CA GLU A 154 27.10 19.05 -3.57
C GLU A 154 26.23 19.20 -4.83
N LEU A 155 24.90 19.21 -4.69
CA LEU A 155 23.95 19.52 -5.76
C LEU A 155 23.62 21.03 -5.85
N GLY A 156 24.35 21.89 -5.12
CA GLY A 156 24.12 23.34 -5.10
C GLY A 156 23.17 23.81 -4.00
N GLY A 157 22.87 22.94 -3.03
CA GLY A 157 21.97 23.16 -1.90
C GLY A 157 20.49 22.98 -2.25
N ILE A 158 19.62 23.00 -1.23
CA ILE A 158 18.16 22.89 -1.42
C ILE A 158 17.60 24.02 -2.31
N GLN A 159 18.26 25.19 -2.30
CA GLN A 159 17.92 26.34 -3.14
C GLN A 159 18.11 26.12 -4.65
N ALA A 160 18.82 25.07 -5.06
CA ALA A 160 18.89 24.69 -6.47
C ALA A 160 17.55 24.13 -6.98
N PHE A 161 16.68 23.66 -6.07
CA PHE A 161 15.41 23.00 -6.38
C PHE A 161 14.19 23.81 -5.92
N VAL A 162 14.30 24.48 -4.78
CA VAL A 162 13.19 25.14 -4.08
C VAL A 162 13.40 26.65 -4.00
N GLU A 163 12.35 27.42 -4.21
CA GLU A 163 12.30 28.87 -4.06
C GLU A 163 11.33 29.29 -2.95
N LYS A 164 11.55 30.50 -2.41
CA LYS A 164 10.70 31.04 -1.35
C LYS A 164 9.24 31.18 -1.81
N GLY A 165 8.31 30.73 -0.99
CA GLY A 165 6.87 30.80 -1.25
C GLY A 165 6.32 29.65 -2.11
N GLU A 166 7.17 28.74 -2.59
CA GLU A 166 6.73 27.56 -3.33
C GLU A 166 6.08 26.52 -2.41
N THR A 167 5.13 25.78 -2.96
CA THR A 167 4.62 24.56 -2.32
C THR A 167 5.44 23.37 -2.79
N VAL A 168 6.06 22.66 -1.85
CA VAL A 168 6.94 21.52 -2.11
C VAL A 168 6.28 20.24 -1.63
N LEU A 169 5.89 19.39 -2.57
CA LEU A 169 5.30 18.09 -2.28
C LEU A 169 6.40 17.04 -2.14
N ILE A 170 6.53 16.46 -0.95
CA ILE A 170 7.52 15.44 -0.59
C ILE A 170 6.78 14.10 -0.52
N LYS A 171 7.00 13.24 -1.51
CA LYS A 171 6.46 11.89 -1.53
C LYS A 171 7.36 10.95 -0.73
N ALA A 172 7.10 10.82 0.57
CA ALA A 172 7.75 9.81 1.41
C ALA A 172 7.15 8.42 1.14
N ASN A 173 7.95 7.35 1.30
CA ASN A 173 7.42 5.98 1.26
C ASN A 173 6.85 5.64 2.65
N ILE A 174 5.53 5.73 2.82
CA ILE A 174 4.82 5.40 4.08
C ILE A 174 3.91 4.19 3.85
N CYS A 175 2.95 4.27 2.93
CA CYS A 175 1.98 3.19 2.64
C CYS A 175 2.61 1.92 2.07
N GLY A 176 3.82 2.00 1.53
CA GLY A 176 4.57 0.81 1.11
C GLY A 176 5.32 0.10 2.24
N GLY A 177 5.19 0.56 3.50
CA GLY A 177 5.95 0.12 4.66
C GLY A 177 5.31 -0.97 5.50
N ASN A 178 6.15 -1.60 6.32
CA ASN A 178 5.79 -2.50 7.40
C ASN A 178 6.41 -1.95 8.71
N PRO A 179 5.60 -1.45 9.65
CA PRO A 179 6.08 -0.86 10.91
C PRO A 179 6.97 -1.79 11.76
N GLU A 180 6.85 -3.11 11.56
CA GLU A 180 7.62 -4.11 12.30
C GLU A 180 8.97 -4.42 11.66
N ARG A 181 9.21 -3.93 10.43
CA ARG A 181 10.43 -4.19 9.66
C ARG A 181 11.09 -2.89 9.21
N PRO A 182 12.20 -2.48 9.86
CA PRO A 182 13.02 -1.36 9.41
C PRO A 182 13.42 -1.49 7.93
N GLY A 183 13.55 -0.35 7.24
CA GLY A 183 13.92 -0.32 5.81
C GLY A 183 12.80 -0.65 4.84
N THR A 184 11.55 -0.71 5.31
CA THR A 184 10.36 -0.85 4.46
C THR A 184 9.64 0.49 4.21
N PHE A 185 9.87 1.49 5.06
CA PHE A 185 9.38 2.86 4.97
C PHE A 185 10.52 3.86 5.18
N THR A 186 10.32 5.11 4.73
CA THR A 186 11.33 6.17 4.80
C THR A 186 11.61 6.58 6.25
N THR A 187 12.88 6.75 6.60
CA THR A 187 13.35 7.22 7.90
C THR A 187 12.78 8.60 8.23
N ILE A 188 12.03 8.71 9.34
CA ILE A 188 11.39 9.96 9.78
C ILE A 188 12.41 11.09 9.98
N GLU A 189 13.61 10.78 10.46
CA GLU A 189 14.67 11.76 10.67
C GLU A 189 15.09 12.48 9.37
N ILE A 190 15.14 11.75 8.25
CA ILE A 190 15.43 12.32 6.93
C ILE A 190 14.26 13.19 6.45
N THR A 191 13.03 12.69 6.61
CA THR A 191 11.82 13.44 6.25
C THR A 191 11.70 14.75 7.02
N ASP A 192 11.98 14.72 8.33
CA ASP A 192 11.98 15.89 9.21
C ASP A 192 13.03 16.91 8.77
N GLU A 193 14.26 16.45 8.53
CA GLU A 193 15.36 17.33 8.16
C GLU A 193 15.12 18.01 6.80
N LEU A 194 14.66 17.24 5.80
CA LEU A 194 14.29 17.78 4.50
C LEU A 194 13.16 18.82 4.63
N SER A 195 12.12 18.50 5.39
CA SER A 195 10.98 19.39 5.65
C SER A 195 11.44 20.69 6.29
N ARG A 196 12.33 20.62 7.29
CA ARG A 196 12.89 21.78 7.96
C ARG A 196 13.73 22.64 7.02
N MET A 197 14.60 22.05 6.22
CA MET A 197 15.42 22.80 5.24
C MET A 197 14.53 23.58 4.26
N ILE A 198 13.43 22.98 3.80
CA ILE A 198 12.46 23.63 2.91
C ILE A 198 11.70 24.76 3.62
N TRP A 199 11.25 24.51 4.85
CA TRP A 199 10.55 25.51 5.65
C TRP A 199 11.45 26.72 5.99
N GLU A 200 12.72 26.49 6.31
CA GLU A 200 13.72 27.53 6.58
C GLU A 200 13.95 28.46 5.38
N MET A 201 13.73 27.98 4.15
CA MET A 201 13.73 28.81 2.93
C MET A 201 12.48 29.70 2.78
N GLY A 202 11.46 29.49 3.61
CA GLY A 202 10.16 30.13 3.48
C GLY A 202 9.27 29.50 2.40
N ALA A 203 9.52 28.23 2.05
CA ALA A 203 8.63 27.41 1.22
C ALA A 203 7.70 26.57 2.12
N ALA A 204 6.66 25.98 1.54
CA ALA A 204 5.65 25.17 2.24
C ALA A 204 5.86 23.67 1.98
N PRO A 205 6.49 22.91 2.89
CA PRO A 205 6.65 21.46 2.72
C PRO A 205 5.35 20.72 3.05
N LEU A 206 4.94 19.84 2.12
CA LEU A 206 3.82 18.92 2.26
C LEU A 206 4.36 17.49 2.15
N VAL A 207 4.38 16.74 3.25
CA VAL A 207 4.74 15.32 3.21
C VAL A 207 3.49 14.50 2.89
N VAL A 208 3.58 13.67 1.86
CA VAL A 208 2.40 12.99 1.31
C VAL A 208 2.65 11.52 1.04
N ASP A 209 1.57 10.75 1.10
CA ASP A 209 1.42 9.45 0.45
C ASP A 209 -0.07 9.27 0.09
N ALA A 210 -0.43 8.16 -0.55
CA ALA A 210 -1.82 7.84 -0.88
C ALA A 210 -2.20 6.46 -0.35
N ASP A 211 -3.45 6.31 0.05
CA ASP A 211 -3.98 5.05 0.56
C ASP A 211 -3.76 3.88 -0.43
N MET A 212 -3.47 2.72 0.15
CA MET A 212 -3.50 1.43 -0.53
C MET A 212 -4.43 0.49 0.24
N ILE A 213 -5.07 -0.44 -0.46
CA ILE A 213 -6.11 -1.34 0.07
C ILE A 213 -5.75 -2.00 1.42
N TRP A 214 -4.47 -2.28 1.68
CA TRP A 214 -3.98 -2.91 2.92
C TRP A 214 -3.32 -1.95 3.91
N THR A 215 -2.77 -0.85 3.41
CA THR A 215 -1.93 0.10 4.13
C THR A 215 -2.50 1.51 3.94
N GLU A 216 -3.64 1.75 4.59
CA GLU A 216 -4.26 3.08 4.65
C GLU A 216 -3.34 4.06 5.39
N LEU A 217 -3.08 5.24 4.81
CA LEU A 217 -2.01 6.14 5.23
C LEU A 217 -2.05 6.41 6.73
N TRP A 218 -3.21 6.82 7.25
CA TRP A 218 -3.33 7.19 8.65
C TRP A 218 -3.07 6.03 9.62
N GLN A 219 -3.34 4.79 9.20
CA GLN A 219 -3.10 3.63 10.05
C GLN A 219 -1.60 3.30 10.11
N VAL A 220 -0.94 3.27 8.94
CA VAL A 220 0.50 2.98 8.87
C VAL A 220 1.33 4.13 9.42
N ALA A 221 0.99 5.38 9.12
CA ALA A 221 1.69 6.55 9.63
C ALA A 221 1.64 6.61 11.17
N SER A 222 0.53 6.19 11.78
CA SER A 222 0.43 6.09 13.23
C SER A 222 1.34 5.01 13.79
N ALA A 223 1.44 3.86 13.13
CA ALA A 223 2.26 2.74 13.56
C ALA A 223 3.76 2.96 13.33
N GLU A 224 4.14 3.66 12.25
CA GLU A 224 5.53 3.97 11.87
C GLU A 224 6.09 5.19 12.62
N GLY A 225 5.23 5.98 13.27
CA GLY A 225 5.59 7.17 14.04
C GLY A 225 5.42 8.51 13.31
N TYR A 226 5.05 8.49 12.03
CA TYR A 226 4.77 9.68 11.22
C TYR A 226 3.65 10.56 11.80
N SER A 227 2.62 9.98 12.41
CA SER A 227 1.57 10.78 13.06
C SER A 227 2.10 11.59 14.24
N ALA A 228 2.92 10.98 15.09
CA ALA A 228 3.52 11.68 16.22
C ALA A 228 4.54 12.74 15.78
N TRP A 229 5.30 12.45 14.73
CA TRP A 229 6.17 13.43 14.07
C TRP A 229 5.39 14.64 13.54
N ALA A 230 4.28 14.40 12.85
CA ALA A 230 3.47 15.45 12.23
C ALA A 230 2.89 16.46 13.24
N ASP A 231 2.69 16.09 14.51
CA ASP A 231 2.17 16.98 15.55
C ASP A 231 3.11 18.16 15.88
N HIS A 232 4.40 18.03 15.59
CA HIS A 232 5.42 19.03 15.89
C HIS A 232 6.31 19.38 14.69
N ALA A 233 6.05 18.78 13.53
CA ALA A 233 6.81 19.01 12.31
C ALA A 233 6.55 20.41 11.73
N THR A 234 7.52 20.90 10.96
CA THR A 234 7.39 22.11 10.12
C THR A 234 6.62 21.87 8.83
N ALA A 235 6.23 20.62 8.56
CA ALA A 235 5.49 20.18 7.38
C ALA A 235 4.12 19.62 7.71
N HIS A 236 3.22 19.68 6.73
CA HIS A 236 1.92 19.02 6.83
C HIS A 236 1.98 17.61 6.26
N LEU A 237 1.54 16.62 7.05
CA LEU A 237 1.30 15.26 6.57
C LEU A 237 -0.08 15.18 5.92
N LEU A 238 -0.16 14.76 4.65
CA LEU A 238 -1.40 14.70 3.89
C LEU A 238 -1.62 13.34 3.21
N ASN A 239 -2.88 12.88 3.23
CA ASN A 239 -3.33 11.74 2.44
C ASN A 239 -3.86 12.22 1.08
N LEU A 240 -3.14 11.93 0.01
CA LEU A 240 -3.56 12.31 -1.35
C LEU A 240 -4.94 11.74 -1.72
N SER A 241 -5.31 10.58 -1.17
CA SER A 241 -6.62 9.94 -1.40
C SER A 241 -7.79 10.70 -0.76
N GLU A 242 -7.53 11.60 0.19
CA GLU A 242 -8.54 12.43 0.86
C GLU A 242 -8.55 13.89 0.37
N THR A 243 -7.62 14.26 -0.52
CA THR A 243 -7.56 15.61 -1.10
C THR A 243 -8.64 15.84 -2.16
N LYS A 244 -8.77 17.09 -2.64
CA LYS A 244 -9.55 17.36 -3.85
C LYS A 244 -8.89 16.65 -5.02
N LEU A 245 -9.65 15.80 -5.71
CA LEU A 245 -9.16 15.05 -6.87
C LEU A 245 -9.54 15.75 -8.17
N ALA A 246 -8.87 15.38 -9.25
CA ALA A 246 -9.22 15.77 -10.60
C ALA A 246 -8.95 14.63 -11.57
N TYR A 247 -9.64 14.63 -12.70
CA TYR A 247 -9.29 13.73 -13.79
C TYR A 247 -8.04 14.22 -14.51
N PHE A 248 -7.14 13.31 -14.83
CA PHE A 248 -5.91 13.57 -15.57
C PHE A 248 -5.78 12.59 -16.73
N ASP A 249 -5.46 13.11 -17.90
CA ASP A 249 -5.15 12.35 -19.09
C ASP A 249 -3.64 12.13 -19.18
N PHE A 250 -3.22 10.87 -19.02
CA PHE A 250 -1.84 10.43 -19.15
C PHE A 250 -1.41 10.27 -20.62
N GLY A 251 -2.36 10.23 -21.56
CA GLY A 251 -2.11 10.12 -23.00
C GLY A 251 -1.59 8.75 -23.47
N GLY A 252 -1.52 7.76 -22.58
CA GLY A 252 -1.01 6.42 -22.85
C GLY A 252 -1.96 5.31 -22.37
N LEU A 253 -1.38 4.22 -21.89
CA LEU A 253 -2.04 3.04 -21.35
C LEU A 253 -2.98 3.36 -20.19
N LEU A 254 -2.59 4.26 -19.27
CA LEU A 254 -3.43 4.71 -18.16
C LEU A 254 -4.66 5.50 -18.63
N GLN A 255 -4.61 6.08 -19.84
CA GLN A 255 -5.64 6.99 -20.36
C GLN A 255 -6.04 8.04 -19.31
N LYS A 256 -7.28 7.98 -18.82
CA LYS A 256 -7.87 8.95 -17.91
C LYS A 256 -8.02 8.36 -16.51
N GLU A 257 -7.26 8.89 -15.56
CA GLU A 257 -7.29 8.47 -14.16
C GLU A 257 -7.52 9.66 -13.21
N VAL A 258 -7.81 9.35 -11.95
CA VAL A 258 -7.95 10.37 -10.91
C VAL A 258 -6.60 10.64 -10.23
N ILE A 259 -6.29 11.90 -10.00
CA ILE A 259 -5.09 12.35 -9.27
C ILE A 259 -5.46 13.35 -8.18
N SER A 260 -4.55 13.58 -7.23
CA SER A 260 -4.66 14.70 -6.29
C SER A 260 -4.39 16.05 -6.98
N LYS A 261 -5.18 17.07 -6.65
CA LYS A 261 -4.86 18.44 -7.07
C LYS A 261 -3.62 19.01 -6.38
N GLU A 262 -3.22 18.48 -5.22
CA GLU A 262 -1.95 18.87 -4.59
C GLU A 262 -0.77 18.42 -5.45
N LEU A 263 -0.83 17.20 -6.01
CA LEU A 263 0.18 16.70 -6.97
C LEU A 263 0.24 17.58 -8.24
N LEU A 264 -0.91 17.99 -8.76
CA LEU A 264 -0.99 18.84 -9.95
C LEU A 264 -0.44 20.26 -9.71
N ASN A 265 -0.72 20.83 -8.54
CA ASN A 265 -0.49 22.24 -8.23
C ASN A 265 0.83 22.51 -7.51
N ALA A 266 1.53 21.48 -7.03
CA ALA A 266 2.84 21.60 -6.40
C ALA A 266 3.83 22.26 -7.36
N ASP A 267 4.55 23.26 -6.84
CA ASP A 267 5.56 23.97 -7.63
C ASP A 267 6.85 23.14 -7.72
N VAL A 268 7.10 22.30 -6.71
CA VAL A 268 8.21 21.33 -6.66
C VAL A 268 7.70 19.97 -6.16
N ILE A 269 8.12 18.88 -6.80
CA ILE A 269 7.91 17.50 -6.34
C ILE A 269 9.26 16.91 -5.94
N ILE A 270 9.35 16.38 -4.73
CA ILE A 270 10.51 15.62 -4.24
C ILE A 270 10.08 14.19 -3.94
N SER A 271 10.72 13.20 -4.55
CA SER A 271 10.51 11.78 -4.22
C SER A 271 11.51 11.36 -3.14
N LEU A 272 11.02 10.80 -2.04
CA LEU A 272 11.82 10.35 -0.90
C LEU A 272 11.55 8.86 -0.58
N PRO A 273 11.90 7.94 -1.48
CA PRO A 273 11.69 6.51 -1.27
C PRO A 273 12.69 5.89 -0.29
N VAL A 274 12.35 4.71 0.23
CA VAL A 274 13.33 3.80 0.85
C VAL A 274 14.01 2.94 -0.21
N MET A 275 15.29 2.62 -0.01
CA MET A 275 16.07 1.74 -0.87
C MET A 275 15.68 0.28 -0.62
N LYS A 276 14.84 -0.29 -1.48
CA LYS A 276 14.41 -1.69 -1.31
C LYS A 276 14.11 -2.42 -2.60
N THR A 277 14.28 -3.74 -2.53
CA THR A 277 13.89 -4.73 -3.54
C THR A 277 12.36 -4.88 -3.63
N HIS A 278 11.88 -5.42 -4.74
CA HIS A 278 10.46 -5.65 -4.98
C HIS A 278 10.24 -6.88 -5.86
N ILE A 279 9.39 -7.81 -5.43
CA ILE A 279 9.20 -9.09 -6.13
C ILE A 279 8.66 -8.97 -7.56
N LEU A 280 7.83 -7.96 -7.85
CA LEU A 280 7.19 -7.80 -9.17
C LEU A 280 7.90 -6.84 -10.13
N THR A 281 8.72 -5.92 -9.62
CA THR A 281 9.31 -4.81 -10.40
C THR A 281 10.82 -4.75 -10.23
N GLY A 282 11.42 -5.77 -9.59
CA GLY A 282 12.81 -5.82 -9.16
C GLY A 282 13.11 -4.92 -7.95
N VAL A 283 12.71 -3.65 -8.03
CA VAL A 283 13.04 -2.59 -7.05
C VAL A 283 11.85 -1.66 -6.76
N THR A 284 11.92 -0.92 -5.65
CA THR A 284 10.97 0.15 -5.31
C THR A 284 11.49 1.52 -5.74
N LEU A 285 12.46 2.09 -5.02
CA LEU A 285 13.16 3.32 -5.41
C LEU A 285 12.22 4.49 -5.81
N GLY A 286 12.73 5.46 -6.55
CA GLY A 286 12.10 6.76 -6.80
C GLY A 286 10.91 6.68 -7.76
N MET A 287 11.06 5.96 -8.87
CA MET A 287 10.01 5.85 -9.88
C MET A 287 8.78 5.13 -9.34
N LYS A 288 8.94 3.99 -8.67
CA LYS A 288 7.80 3.26 -8.08
C LYS A 288 7.19 4.00 -6.89
N ASN A 289 7.97 4.81 -6.17
CA ASN A 289 7.42 5.65 -5.11
C ASN A 289 6.47 6.72 -5.67
N MET A 290 6.74 7.26 -6.87
CA MET A 290 5.81 8.16 -7.57
C MET A 290 4.52 7.47 -8.01
N TYR A 291 4.57 6.20 -8.41
CA TYR A 291 3.34 5.39 -8.59
C TYR A 291 2.47 5.37 -7.32
N GLY A 292 3.10 5.44 -6.14
CA GLY A 292 2.42 5.59 -4.86
C GLY A 292 1.52 6.83 -4.74
N THR A 293 1.69 7.85 -5.59
CA THR A 293 0.87 9.08 -5.55
C THR A 293 -0.55 8.92 -6.07
N LEU A 294 -0.83 7.85 -6.82
CA LEU A 294 -2.19 7.59 -7.32
C LEU A 294 -3.15 7.37 -6.13
N PRO A 295 -4.28 8.11 -6.07
CA PRO A 295 -5.23 8.06 -4.95
C PRO A 295 -6.14 6.81 -4.98
N THR A 296 -6.12 6.07 -6.09
CA THR A 296 -6.87 4.82 -6.24
C THR A 296 -6.40 3.83 -5.20
N MET A 297 -7.32 3.40 -4.33
CA MET A 297 -6.99 2.50 -3.22
C MET A 297 -6.70 1.07 -3.65
N ASP A 298 -7.48 0.55 -4.59
CA ASP A 298 -7.17 -0.73 -5.21
C ASP A 298 -6.18 -0.51 -6.34
N LYS A 299 -4.90 -0.49 -5.97
CA LYS A 299 -3.79 -0.34 -6.91
C LYS A 299 -3.51 -1.65 -7.67
N ALA A 300 -4.12 -2.78 -7.28
CA ALA A 300 -3.94 -4.05 -7.97
C ALA A 300 -4.48 -4.00 -9.41
N VAL A 301 -5.46 -3.12 -9.68
CA VAL A 301 -6.02 -2.90 -11.03
C VAL A 301 -4.96 -2.52 -12.06
N TYR A 302 -3.90 -1.82 -11.66
CA TYR A 302 -2.82 -1.41 -12.56
C TYR A 302 -1.89 -2.55 -12.96
N HIS A 303 -1.88 -3.65 -12.22
CA HIS A 303 -1.12 -4.85 -12.61
C HIS A 303 -1.69 -5.46 -13.90
N LYS A 304 -3.01 -5.35 -14.14
CA LYS A 304 -3.66 -5.80 -15.39
C LYS A 304 -3.19 -5.04 -16.63
N LEU A 305 -2.71 -3.81 -16.44
CA LEU A 305 -2.32 -2.93 -17.54
C LEU A 305 -0.83 -3.09 -17.90
N GLY A 306 -0.03 -3.68 -17.00
CA GLY A 306 1.43 -3.62 -17.05
C GLY A 306 1.92 -2.57 -16.05
N ILE A 307 2.21 -3.01 -14.83
CA ILE A 307 2.55 -2.10 -13.72
C ILE A 307 3.80 -1.25 -14.03
N GLU A 308 4.77 -1.79 -14.74
CA GLU A 308 6.01 -1.07 -15.06
C GLU A 308 5.80 0.01 -16.12
N GLU A 309 4.92 -0.20 -17.09
CA GLU A 309 4.44 0.83 -18.01
C GLU A 309 3.68 1.93 -17.28
N VAL A 310 2.82 1.56 -16.33
CA VAL A 310 2.10 2.51 -15.47
C VAL A 310 3.07 3.34 -14.63
N ILE A 311 4.09 2.72 -14.04
CA ILE A 311 5.15 3.42 -13.29
C ILE A 311 5.85 4.43 -14.21
N PHE A 312 6.21 4.03 -15.43
CA PHE A 312 6.81 4.93 -16.41
C PHE A 312 5.88 6.10 -16.74
N GLU A 313 4.61 5.87 -17.05
CA GLU A 313 3.66 6.94 -17.41
C GLU A 313 3.43 7.94 -16.27
N VAL A 314 3.38 7.47 -15.02
CA VAL A 314 3.28 8.35 -13.85
C VAL A 314 4.52 9.26 -13.74
N ASN A 315 5.72 8.71 -13.93
CA ASN A 315 6.96 9.50 -13.88
C ASN A 315 7.12 10.41 -15.10
N ASN A 316 6.60 9.99 -16.26
CA ASN A 316 6.57 10.84 -17.45
C ASN A 316 5.56 11.98 -17.28
N ALA A 317 4.48 11.82 -16.52
CA ALA A 317 3.52 12.89 -16.23
C ALA A 317 4.00 13.81 -15.09
N PHE A 318 4.45 13.23 -13.97
CA PHE A 318 4.85 13.91 -12.74
C PHE A 318 6.30 13.59 -12.36
N PRO A 319 7.29 13.98 -13.17
CA PRO A 319 8.67 13.73 -12.84
C PRO A 319 9.07 14.53 -11.58
N PRO A 320 9.69 13.89 -10.57
CA PRO A 320 10.26 14.61 -9.45
C PRO A 320 11.35 15.59 -9.91
N ASN A 321 11.42 16.76 -9.26
CA ASN A 321 12.50 17.73 -9.44
C ASN A 321 13.76 17.33 -8.66
N LEU A 322 13.59 16.54 -7.60
CA LEU A 322 14.64 15.99 -6.78
C LEU A 322 14.20 14.60 -6.30
N THR A 323 15.08 13.62 -6.36
CA THR A 323 14.87 12.29 -5.79
C THR A 323 15.95 12.02 -4.76
N ILE A 324 15.56 11.65 -3.54
CA ILE A 324 16.47 11.30 -2.45
C ILE A 324 16.14 9.86 -2.04
N ILE A 325 17.01 8.90 -2.31
CA ILE A 325 16.79 7.51 -1.95
C ILE A 325 17.40 7.25 -0.57
N ASP A 326 16.54 6.88 0.38
CA ASP A 326 16.90 6.54 1.75
C ASP A 326 17.37 5.08 1.85
N GLY A 327 18.68 4.89 1.89
CA GLY A 327 19.34 3.62 2.19
C GLY A 327 20.04 3.64 3.55
N ILE A 328 19.63 4.46 4.51
CA ILE A 328 20.18 4.38 5.88
C ILE A 328 19.93 2.98 6.42
N THR A 329 18.68 2.54 6.37
CA THR A 329 18.31 1.13 6.42
C THR A 329 17.42 0.85 5.21
N GLY A 330 17.88 -0.01 4.31
CA GLY A 330 17.11 -0.49 3.16
C GLY A 330 16.52 -1.88 3.39
N GLY A 331 15.96 -2.47 2.32
CA GLY A 331 15.32 -3.79 2.37
C GLY A 331 15.66 -4.71 1.19
N GLU A 332 16.23 -5.88 1.44
CA GLU A 332 16.53 -6.89 0.41
C GLU A 332 15.61 -8.12 0.47
N GLY A 333 15.71 -9.04 -0.49
CA GLY A 333 14.96 -10.30 -0.50
C GLY A 333 13.49 -10.14 -0.93
N MET A 334 12.58 -10.61 -0.09
CA MET A 334 11.15 -10.76 -0.42
C MET A 334 10.33 -9.48 -0.17
N GLY A 335 10.82 -8.35 -0.70
CA GLY A 335 10.06 -7.08 -0.69
C GLY A 335 8.77 -7.14 -1.52
N PRO A 336 7.78 -6.26 -1.27
CA PRO A 336 7.96 -4.96 -0.61
C PRO A 336 7.71 -4.89 0.90
N LEU A 337 7.00 -5.86 1.48
CA LEU A 337 6.59 -5.85 2.90
C LEU A 337 7.36 -6.86 3.77
N SER A 338 7.93 -7.88 3.14
CA SER A 338 8.69 -8.96 3.79
C SER A 338 10.17 -8.91 3.42
N SER A 339 10.71 -7.70 3.22
CA SER A 339 12.15 -7.51 2.99
C SER A 339 12.95 -7.67 4.28
N ASP A 340 14.18 -8.11 4.13
CA ASP A 340 15.17 -8.19 5.20
C ASP A 340 15.93 -6.86 5.32
N PRO A 341 16.07 -6.29 6.53
CA PRO A 341 16.70 -4.98 6.70
C PRO A 341 18.19 -5.03 6.36
N VAL A 342 18.65 -4.02 5.61
CA VAL A 342 20.06 -3.81 5.28
C VAL A 342 20.49 -2.46 5.82
N ASN A 343 21.36 -2.44 6.83
CA ASN A 343 21.92 -1.21 7.39
C ASN A 343 22.99 -0.61 6.44
N PHE A 344 22.55 -0.16 5.27
CA PHE A 344 23.42 0.23 4.16
C PHE A 344 24.03 1.63 4.35
N GLN A 345 23.51 2.42 5.31
CA GLN A 345 24.07 3.71 5.74
C GLN A 345 24.28 4.70 4.59
N THR A 346 23.49 4.61 3.51
CA THR A 346 23.74 5.34 2.27
C THR A 346 22.55 6.22 1.88
N LEU A 347 22.80 7.46 1.50
CA LEU A 347 21.83 8.32 0.82
C LEU A 347 22.29 8.59 -0.60
N ILE A 348 21.33 8.63 -1.51
CA ILE A 348 21.55 9.04 -2.91
C ILE A 348 20.63 10.22 -3.16
N ALA A 349 21.13 11.29 -3.76
CA ALA A 349 20.29 12.39 -4.22
C ALA A 349 20.56 12.70 -5.69
N SER A 350 19.53 13.00 -6.47
CA SER A 350 19.69 13.45 -7.86
C SER A 350 18.54 14.36 -8.29
N GLY A 351 18.85 15.31 -9.17
CA GLY A 351 17.85 16.12 -9.88
C GLY A 351 17.06 15.34 -10.94
N ASN A 352 17.34 14.05 -11.13
CA ASN A 352 16.63 13.17 -12.05
C ASN A 352 16.35 11.81 -11.41
N VAL A 353 15.08 11.40 -11.40
CA VAL A 353 14.64 10.13 -10.81
C VAL A 353 15.23 8.90 -11.51
N VAL A 354 15.44 8.95 -12.84
CA VAL A 354 16.02 7.82 -13.59
C VAL A 354 17.48 7.62 -13.21
N VAL A 355 18.21 8.71 -13.01
CA VAL A 355 19.61 8.68 -12.56
C VAL A 355 19.69 8.17 -11.13
N ALA A 356 18.86 8.68 -10.22
CA ALA A 356 18.82 8.21 -8.83
C ALA A 356 18.56 6.70 -8.76
N ASP A 357 17.57 6.21 -9.51
CA ASP A 357 17.19 4.80 -9.51
C ASP A 357 18.28 3.92 -10.15
N ALA A 358 18.94 4.38 -11.21
CA ALA A 358 20.07 3.67 -11.83
C ALA A 358 21.28 3.55 -10.90
N VAL A 359 21.62 4.64 -10.19
CA VAL A 359 22.68 4.63 -9.18
C VAL A 359 22.34 3.64 -8.08
N ALA A 360 21.11 3.69 -7.56
CA ALA A 360 20.65 2.77 -6.53
C ALA A 360 20.66 1.30 -6.99
N CYS A 361 20.20 1.02 -8.21
CA CYS A 361 20.26 -0.32 -8.80
C CYS A 361 21.70 -0.84 -8.83
N THR A 362 22.65 -0.03 -9.30
CA THR A 362 24.06 -0.39 -9.35
C THR A 362 24.62 -0.72 -7.97
N LEU A 363 24.34 0.11 -6.96
CA LEU A 363 24.76 -0.12 -5.57
C LEU A 363 24.14 -1.39 -4.97
N MET A 364 22.92 -1.75 -5.38
CA MET A 364 22.24 -2.98 -4.97
C MET A 364 22.69 -4.21 -5.77
N GLY A 365 23.41 -4.04 -6.89
CA GLY A 365 23.85 -5.13 -7.77
C GLY A 365 22.88 -5.49 -8.90
N PHE A 366 21.92 -4.63 -9.20
CA PHE A 366 21.04 -4.74 -10.37
C PHE A 366 21.64 -4.00 -11.56
N ASP A 367 21.45 -4.52 -12.77
CA ASP A 367 21.60 -3.71 -13.97
C ASP A 367 20.36 -2.79 -14.07
N PRO A 368 20.54 -1.45 -14.10
CA PRO A 368 19.42 -0.52 -14.26
C PRO A 368 18.56 -0.80 -15.50
N LEU A 369 19.15 -1.29 -16.59
CA LEU A 369 18.44 -1.56 -17.84
C LEU A 369 17.63 -2.87 -17.82
N ASP A 370 17.92 -3.77 -16.88
CA ASP A 370 17.08 -4.96 -16.64
C ASP A 370 15.76 -4.59 -15.94
N ILE A 371 15.70 -3.42 -15.30
CA ILE A 371 14.48 -2.91 -14.66
C ILE A 371 13.64 -2.19 -15.71
N LYS A 372 12.54 -2.84 -16.15
CA LYS A 372 11.76 -2.42 -17.31
C LYS A 372 11.29 -0.96 -17.25
N HIS A 373 10.75 -0.50 -16.12
CA HIS A 373 10.29 0.90 -16.01
C HIS A 373 11.43 1.92 -16.07
N ILE A 374 12.63 1.57 -15.59
CA ILE A 374 13.84 2.41 -15.71
C ILE A 374 14.31 2.43 -17.17
N ASN A 375 14.35 1.28 -17.84
CA ASN A 375 14.71 1.21 -19.25
C ASN A 375 13.74 1.99 -20.15
N LEU A 376 12.43 1.86 -19.93
CA LEU A 376 11.41 2.65 -20.65
C LEU A 376 11.65 4.16 -20.48
N ALA A 377 11.97 4.60 -19.25
CA ALA A 377 12.27 6.01 -18.98
C ALA A 377 13.57 6.47 -19.65
N HIS A 378 14.58 5.61 -19.71
CA HIS A 378 15.83 5.86 -20.42
C HIS A 378 15.60 6.02 -21.92
N GLU A 379 14.93 5.05 -22.55
CA GLU A 379 14.61 5.04 -23.99
C GLU A 379 13.74 6.24 -24.38
N ALA A 380 12.83 6.66 -23.50
CA ALA A 380 12.00 7.85 -23.70
C ALA A 380 12.72 9.18 -23.48
N GLY A 381 14.00 9.17 -23.06
CA GLY A 381 14.79 10.36 -22.80
C GLY A 381 14.39 11.13 -21.53
N LEU A 382 13.75 10.45 -20.55
CA LEU A 382 13.38 11.07 -19.28
C LEU A 382 14.61 11.29 -18.37
N GLY A 383 15.65 10.47 -18.53
CA GLY A 383 16.95 10.59 -17.87
C GLY A 383 17.93 9.51 -18.31
N ASN A 384 19.17 9.59 -17.85
CA ASN A 384 20.22 8.65 -18.22
C ASN A 384 20.36 7.49 -17.21
N ALA A 385 20.01 6.27 -17.61
CA ALA A 385 20.18 5.08 -16.77
C ALA A 385 21.57 4.43 -16.88
N THR A 386 22.45 4.92 -17.77
CA THR A 386 23.80 4.37 -18.00
C THR A 386 24.89 5.20 -17.32
N VAL A 387 24.56 5.92 -16.26
CA VAL A 387 25.53 6.75 -15.52
C VAL A 387 26.58 5.87 -14.84
N GLU A 388 27.84 6.32 -14.87
CA GLU A 388 28.92 5.62 -14.18
C GLU A 388 28.92 5.94 -12.69
N VAL A 389 28.97 4.89 -11.85
CA VAL A 389 29.00 5.01 -10.40
C VAL A 389 30.40 4.71 -9.88
N ASP A 390 31.07 5.70 -9.29
CA ASP A 390 32.35 5.48 -8.61
C ASP A 390 32.15 4.92 -7.20
N MET A 391 32.09 3.59 -7.11
CA MET A 391 32.02 2.89 -5.82
C MET A 391 33.32 2.98 -5.01
N LYS A 392 34.47 3.27 -5.63
CA LYS A 392 35.77 3.31 -4.94
C LYS A 392 35.93 4.56 -4.08
N GLY A 393 35.22 5.63 -4.43
CA GLY A 393 35.17 6.86 -3.66
C GLY A 393 34.33 6.76 -2.38
N LEU A 394 33.55 5.69 -2.20
CA LEU A 394 32.70 5.49 -1.04
C LEU A 394 33.39 4.64 0.04
N PRO A 395 33.12 4.88 1.34
CA PRO A 395 33.47 3.93 2.39
C PRO A 395 32.91 2.55 2.04
N PRO A 396 33.69 1.45 2.02
CA PRO A 396 33.22 0.16 1.56
C PRO A 396 32.13 -0.42 2.46
N HIS A 397 31.18 -1.15 1.88
CA HIS A 397 30.13 -1.87 2.60
C HIS A 397 30.00 -3.32 2.09
N GLU A 398 29.74 -4.28 2.98
CA GLU A 398 29.71 -5.71 2.64
C GLU A 398 28.62 -6.09 1.61
N LYS A 399 27.60 -5.26 1.51
CA LYS A 399 26.46 -5.40 0.56
C LYS A 399 26.63 -4.65 -0.75
N ASP A 400 27.77 -4.01 -1.00
CA ASP A 400 27.99 -3.28 -2.24
C ASP A 400 27.89 -4.20 -3.47
N GLY A 401 26.89 -3.96 -4.32
CA GLY A 401 26.66 -4.71 -5.55
C GLY A 401 26.12 -6.13 -5.37
N CYS A 402 25.68 -6.53 -4.17
CA CYS A 402 25.33 -7.92 -3.89
C CYS A 402 24.12 -8.08 -2.95
N TRP A 403 23.12 -7.20 -3.07
CA TRP A 403 21.87 -7.38 -2.33
C TRP A 403 21.17 -8.66 -2.76
N LEU A 404 20.48 -9.30 -1.81
CA LEU A 404 19.66 -10.46 -2.10
C LEU A 404 18.50 -10.04 -3.01
N LYS A 405 18.52 -10.53 -4.25
CA LYS A 405 17.47 -10.26 -5.23
C LYS A 405 16.26 -11.19 -4.97
N PRO A 406 15.02 -10.72 -5.23
CA PRO A 406 13.85 -11.59 -5.17
C PRO A 406 13.96 -12.73 -6.19
N SER A 407 13.40 -13.89 -5.86
CA SER A 407 13.37 -15.02 -6.79
C SER A 407 12.54 -14.69 -8.02
N VAL A 408 13.16 -14.80 -9.21
CA VAL A 408 12.52 -14.58 -10.52
C VAL A 408 11.33 -15.53 -10.71
N GLU A 409 11.46 -16.77 -10.22
CA GLU A 409 10.41 -17.80 -10.31
C GLU A 409 9.20 -17.43 -9.45
N VAL A 410 9.41 -16.88 -8.25
CA VAL A 410 8.30 -16.46 -7.38
C VAL A 410 7.63 -15.20 -7.92
N GLY A 411 8.38 -14.26 -8.50
CA GLY A 411 7.82 -13.09 -9.17
C GLY A 411 6.96 -13.47 -10.38
N ALA A 412 7.45 -14.39 -11.22
CA ALA A 412 6.70 -14.91 -12.38
C ALA A 412 5.42 -15.64 -11.95
N PHE A 413 5.52 -16.51 -10.93
CA PHE A 413 4.37 -17.21 -10.37
C PHE A 413 3.32 -16.24 -9.81
N TYR A 414 3.75 -15.22 -9.05
CA TYR A 414 2.83 -14.23 -8.49
C TYR A 414 2.12 -13.43 -9.60
N ASN A 415 2.84 -12.99 -10.63
CA ASN A 415 2.24 -12.32 -11.79
C ASN A 415 1.22 -13.23 -12.50
N GLU A 416 1.56 -14.49 -12.76
CA GLU A 416 0.64 -15.45 -13.39
C GLU A 416 -0.60 -15.71 -12.52
N LEU A 417 -0.42 -15.85 -11.20
CA LEU A 417 -1.51 -16.01 -10.24
C LEU A 417 -2.44 -14.78 -10.28
N VAL A 418 -1.88 -13.57 -10.22
CA VAL A 418 -2.64 -12.31 -10.25
C VAL A 418 -3.39 -12.18 -11.57
N GLU A 419 -2.72 -12.32 -12.71
CA GLU A 419 -3.35 -12.24 -14.04
C GLU A 419 -4.46 -13.28 -14.23
N THR A 420 -4.22 -14.52 -13.82
CA THR A 420 -5.20 -15.61 -13.94
C THR A 420 -6.42 -15.38 -13.05
N SER A 421 -6.20 -14.91 -11.81
CA SER A 421 -7.27 -14.69 -10.83
C SER A 421 -8.16 -13.50 -11.21
N LEU A 422 -7.53 -12.48 -11.78
CA LEU A 422 -8.17 -11.25 -12.23
C LEU A 422 -8.88 -11.37 -13.60
N GLY A 423 -8.64 -12.45 -14.35
CA GLY A 423 -9.29 -12.75 -15.63
C GLY A 423 -10.71 -13.36 -15.51
N TYR A 424 -11.12 -13.78 -14.31
CA TYR A 424 -12.46 -14.33 -14.08
C TYR A 424 -13.43 -13.25 -13.55
N PRO A 425 -14.48 -12.88 -14.32
CA PRO A 425 -15.48 -11.94 -13.84
C PRO A 425 -16.15 -12.51 -12.57
N TYR A 426 -16.32 -11.66 -11.55
CA TYR A 426 -16.87 -11.96 -10.22
C TYR A 426 -15.96 -12.73 -9.24
N VAL A 427 -14.84 -13.31 -9.69
CA VAL A 427 -13.84 -13.95 -8.81
C VAL A 427 -12.82 -12.93 -8.30
N GLU A 428 -12.57 -11.84 -9.02
CA GLU A 428 -11.66 -10.75 -8.64
C GLU A 428 -11.87 -10.24 -7.20
N LYS A 429 -13.11 -9.97 -6.78
CA LYS A 429 -13.37 -9.51 -5.41
C LYS A 429 -13.17 -10.58 -4.33
N PHE A 430 -13.40 -11.85 -4.68
CA PHE A 430 -13.28 -12.98 -3.76
C PHE A 430 -11.84 -13.49 -3.67
N PHE A 431 -11.09 -13.44 -4.78
CA PHE A 431 -9.70 -13.82 -4.83
C PHE A 431 -8.80 -12.73 -4.27
N ASN A 432 -9.11 -11.44 -4.48
CA ASN A 432 -8.49 -10.37 -3.70
C ASN A 432 -8.77 -10.65 -2.22
N LEU A 433 -10.03 -10.77 -1.78
CA LEU A 433 -10.35 -11.07 -0.37
C LEU A 433 -9.62 -12.29 0.24
N ILE A 434 -9.39 -13.38 -0.52
CA ILE A 434 -8.68 -14.59 -0.04
C ILE A 434 -7.16 -14.48 -0.16
N ALA A 435 -6.64 -14.06 -1.32
CA ALA A 435 -5.21 -13.84 -1.51
C ALA A 435 -4.71 -12.78 -0.53
N ASP A 436 -5.53 -11.77 -0.24
CA ASP A 436 -5.20 -10.72 0.69
C ASP A 436 -5.26 -11.18 2.16
N PHE A 437 -6.18 -12.07 2.54
CA PHE A 437 -6.14 -12.73 3.86
C PHE A 437 -4.94 -13.69 3.99
N VAL A 438 -4.61 -14.43 2.94
CA VAL A 438 -3.56 -15.46 2.95
C VAL A 438 -2.15 -14.88 2.77
N PHE A 439 -1.98 -13.76 2.08
CA PHE A 439 -0.65 -13.16 1.85
C PHE A 439 -0.37 -11.95 2.73
N TYR A 440 -1.38 -11.17 3.15
CA TYR A 440 -1.17 -10.01 4.02
C TYR A 440 -1.42 -10.32 5.50
N ASP A 441 -2.57 -10.93 5.84
CA ASP A 441 -2.88 -11.22 7.25
C ASP A 441 -2.05 -12.40 7.81
N MET A 442 -1.67 -13.39 6.99
CA MET A 442 -0.73 -14.43 7.44
C MET A 442 0.71 -13.91 7.56
N ALA A 443 1.22 -13.14 6.59
CA ALA A 443 2.62 -12.67 6.63
C ALA A 443 2.91 -11.67 7.77
N THR A 444 1.86 -11.01 8.30
CA THR A 444 1.95 -10.10 9.45
C THR A 444 1.69 -10.78 10.80
N LEU A 445 1.31 -12.06 10.80
CA LEU A 445 1.17 -12.86 12.01
C LEU A 445 2.49 -13.60 12.28
N PRO A 446 3.11 -13.44 13.48
CA PRO A 446 4.42 -14.02 13.80
C PRO A 446 4.55 -15.55 13.61
N ILE A 447 3.42 -16.27 13.59
CA ILE A 447 3.37 -17.73 13.41
C ILE A 447 3.45 -18.13 11.92
N PHE A 448 3.04 -17.28 11.00
CA PHE A 448 2.93 -17.60 9.57
C PHE A 448 3.92 -16.84 8.67
N GLU A 449 4.70 -15.92 9.24
CA GLU A 449 5.77 -15.18 8.57
C GLU A 449 6.76 -16.10 7.83
N ASN A 450 7.11 -17.25 8.42
CA ASN A 450 7.99 -18.26 7.81
C ASN A 450 7.27 -19.25 6.88
N ILE A 451 5.94 -19.32 6.95
CA ILE A 451 5.12 -20.29 6.22
C ILE A 451 4.74 -19.75 4.84
N THR A 452 4.65 -18.44 4.70
CA THR A 452 4.18 -17.79 3.45
C THR A 452 5.05 -18.12 2.23
N PRO A 453 6.40 -18.12 2.31
CA PRO A 453 7.25 -18.53 1.19
C PRO A 453 7.11 -20.01 0.83
N GLU A 454 7.03 -20.89 1.83
CA GLU A 454 6.84 -22.34 1.62
C GLU A 454 5.45 -22.64 1.05
N MET A 455 4.41 -21.94 1.50
CA MET A 455 3.06 -22.04 0.94
C MET A 455 2.99 -21.56 -0.52
N LEU A 456 3.71 -20.49 -0.87
CA LEU A 456 3.81 -20.04 -2.26
C LEU A 456 4.48 -21.09 -3.16
N LEU A 457 5.53 -21.75 -2.67
CA LEU A 457 6.20 -22.85 -3.38
C LEU A 457 5.27 -24.07 -3.52
N VAL A 458 4.56 -24.45 -2.46
CA VAL A 458 3.58 -25.56 -2.51
C VAL A 458 2.40 -25.25 -3.44
N LEU A 459 1.91 -24.01 -3.47
CA LEU A 459 0.88 -23.56 -4.40
C LEU A 459 1.37 -23.60 -5.86
N ASN A 460 2.62 -23.21 -6.11
CA ASN A 460 3.27 -23.34 -7.42
C ASN A 460 3.38 -24.81 -7.86
N ASP A 461 3.76 -25.71 -6.95
CA ASP A 461 3.82 -27.16 -7.22
C ASP A 461 2.43 -27.74 -7.50
N ILE A 462 1.39 -27.34 -6.75
CA ILE A 462 0.01 -27.78 -6.98
C ILE A 462 -0.52 -27.26 -8.33
N LEU A 463 -0.27 -25.99 -8.66
CA LEU A 463 -0.73 -25.38 -9.91
C LEU A 463 0.00 -25.94 -11.13
N SER A 464 1.30 -26.24 -11.02
CA SER A 464 2.04 -26.91 -12.09
C SER A 464 1.49 -28.32 -12.37
N VAL A 465 1.12 -29.08 -11.33
CA VAL A 465 0.44 -30.38 -11.46
C VAL A 465 -0.95 -30.25 -12.10
N LEU A 466 -1.70 -29.19 -11.75
CA LEU A 466 -3.01 -28.90 -12.34
C LEU A 466 -2.92 -28.43 -13.81
N GLN A 467 -1.89 -27.65 -14.18
CA GLN A 467 -1.62 -27.26 -15.57
C GLN A 467 -1.20 -28.47 -16.43
N VAL A 468 -0.38 -29.38 -15.89
CA VAL A 468 -0.04 -30.66 -16.53
C VAL A 468 -1.32 -31.49 -16.75
N SER A 469 -2.20 -31.58 -15.75
CA SER A 469 -3.51 -32.25 -15.90
C SER A 469 -4.45 -31.58 -16.90
N GLY A 470 -4.39 -30.25 -17.02
CA GLY A 470 -5.16 -29.46 -18.00
C GLY A 470 -4.68 -29.66 -19.44
N LYS A 471 -3.36 -29.74 -19.68
CA LYS A 471 -2.77 -30.07 -20.98
C LYS A 471 -3.08 -31.51 -21.41
N VAL A 472 -3.04 -32.46 -20.47
CA VAL A 472 -3.41 -33.88 -20.71
C VAL A 472 -4.91 -34.01 -21.07
N LYS A 473 -5.80 -33.23 -20.45
CA LYS A 473 -7.24 -33.19 -20.82
C LYS A 473 -7.50 -32.55 -22.18
N LYS A 474 -6.72 -31.54 -22.60
CA LYS A 474 -6.83 -30.92 -23.95
C LYS A 474 -6.30 -31.83 -25.06
N GLN A 475 -5.28 -32.66 -24.82
CA GLN A 475 -4.81 -33.64 -25.80
C GLN A 475 -5.74 -34.83 -25.98
N LYS A 476 -6.57 -35.19 -24.97
CA LYS A 476 -7.60 -36.24 -25.10
C LYS A 476 -8.90 -35.78 -25.78
N LYS A 477 -9.01 -34.50 -26.16
CA LYS A 477 -10.19 -33.91 -26.82
C LYS A 477 -9.90 -33.36 -28.23
N LYS A 478 -8.75 -33.71 -28.82
CA LYS A 478 -8.45 -33.46 -30.23
C LYS A 478 -8.44 -34.76 -31.01
#